data_AF-A0AA38J013-F1
#
_entry.id   AF-A0AA38J013-F1
#
_cell.length_a   1.000
_cell.length_b   1.000
_cell.length_c   1.000
_cell.angle_alpha   90.00
_cell.angle_beta   90.00
_cell.angle_gamma   90.00
#
_symmetry.space_group_name_H-M   'P 1'
#
loop_
_entity.id
_entity.type
_entity.pdbx_description
1 polymer ?
#
loop_
_entity_poly.entity_id
_entity_poly.type
_entity_poly.pdbx_seq_one_letter_code
_entity_poly.pdbx_strand_id
1 'polypeptide(L)'
;MQFLKDALDNRCLLHKIVVVMGLFGGLRRDEMFKLTVDDVEDKGCFIIVKIKKTKTGEAKSFTIVEEKEIIGALEIVRKYAALRP
;
A
#
# COMPACT_ATOMS: atom_id res chain seq x y z
N MET A 1 -1.02 -12.09 11.22
CA MET A 1 -1.83 -11.75 10.02
C MET A 1 -1.90 -12.93 9.06
N GLN A 2 -2.91 -13.79 9.21
CA GLN A 2 -3.06 -14.98 8.37
C GLN A 2 -3.57 -14.66 6.96
N PHE A 3 -4.36 -13.59 6.81
CA PHE A 3 -4.94 -13.15 5.53
C PHE A 3 -3.90 -12.76 4.46
N LEU A 4 -2.83 -12.04 4.83
CA LEU A 4 -1.81 -11.63 3.85
C LEU A 4 -1.03 -12.84 3.28
N LYS A 5 -0.82 -13.86 4.11
CA LYS A 5 -0.10 -15.09 3.75
C LYS A 5 -0.97 -16.09 3.00
N ASP A 6 -2.19 -16.34 3.49
CA ASP A 6 -2.99 -17.49 3.06
C ASP A 6 -4.02 -17.13 1.98
N ALA A 7 -4.42 -15.85 1.86
CA ALA A 7 -5.44 -15.49 0.89
C ALA A 7 -4.88 -15.56 -0.54
N LEU A 8 -5.67 -16.09 -1.48
CA LEU A 8 -5.31 -16.17 -2.89
C LEU A 8 -5.19 -14.76 -3.50
N ASP A 9 -4.03 -14.46 -4.07
CA ASP A 9 -3.76 -13.18 -4.75
C ASP A 9 -4.79 -12.92 -5.86
N ASN A 10 -5.17 -13.94 -6.63
CA ASN A 10 -6.13 -13.82 -7.75
C ASN A 10 -7.50 -13.23 -7.38
N ARG A 11 -7.92 -13.30 -6.12
CA ARG A 11 -9.20 -12.72 -5.67
C ARG A 11 -9.04 -11.58 -4.67
N CYS A 12 -7.98 -11.62 -3.88
CA CYS A 12 -7.85 -10.75 -2.71
C CYS A 12 -6.70 -9.74 -2.81
N LEU A 13 -5.97 -9.65 -3.93
CA LEU A 13 -4.81 -8.75 -4.04
C LEU A 13 -5.15 -7.29 -3.70
N LEU A 14 -6.28 -6.76 -4.18
CA LEU A 14 -6.74 -5.42 -3.82
C LEU A 14 -6.95 -5.25 -2.31
N HIS A 15 -7.58 -6.24 -1.66
CA HIS A 15 -7.82 -6.21 -0.23
C HIS A 15 -6.52 -6.30 0.56
N LYS A 16 -5.55 -7.10 0.10
CA LYS A 16 -4.20 -7.16 0.70
C LYS A 16 -3.50 -5.80 0.61
N ILE A 17 -3.60 -5.11 -0.52
CA ILE A 17 -3.07 -3.75 -0.69
C ILE A 17 -3.72 -2.78 0.29
N VAL A 18 -5.05 -2.81 0.37
CA VAL A 18 -5.80 -1.95 1.31
C VAL A 18 -5.33 -2.17 2.75
N VAL A 19 -5.12 -3.42 3.16
CA VAL A 19 -4.59 -3.75 4.49
C VAL A 19 -3.17 -3.21 4.66
N VAL A 20 -2.25 -3.45 3.72
CA VAL A 20 -0.87 -2.95 3.79
C VAL A 20 -0.85 -1.41 3.88
N MET A 21 -1.57 -0.74 2.99
CA MET A 21 -1.66 0.73 2.95
C MET A 21 -2.26 1.29 4.25
N GLY A 22 -3.31 0.67 4.78
CA GLY A 22 -3.91 1.05 6.05
C GLY A 22 -2.98 0.83 7.24
N LEU A 23 -2.23 -0.28 7.24
CA LEU A 23 -1.36 -0.66 8.35
C LEU A 23 -0.13 0.24 8.48
N PHE A 24 0.55 0.52 7.37
CA PHE A 24 1.74 1.38 7.37
C PHE A 24 1.38 2.88 7.37
N GLY A 25 0.32 3.26 6.65
CA GLY A 25 0.02 4.67 6.37
C GLY A 25 -1.06 5.30 7.26
N GLY A 26 -1.78 4.50 8.05
CA GLY A 26 -2.91 4.98 8.87
C GLY A 26 -3.89 5.79 8.03
N LEU A 27 -4.17 5.33 6.80
CA LEU A 27 -4.93 6.07 5.80
C LEU A 27 -6.40 6.17 6.18
N ARG A 28 -6.95 7.39 6.08
CA ARG A 28 -8.41 7.58 6.09
C ARG A 28 -8.99 7.04 4.79
N ARG A 29 -10.30 6.72 4.82
CA ARG A 29 -11.01 6.21 3.63
C ARG A 29 -10.82 7.14 2.42
N ASP A 30 -11.00 8.44 2.60
CA ASP A 30 -10.88 9.42 1.52
C ASP A 30 -9.46 9.56 0.96
N GLU A 31 -8.44 9.46 1.82
CA GLU A 31 -7.03 9.43 1.42
C GLU A 31 -6.73 8.16 0.61
N MET A 32 -7.28 7.02 1.02
CA MET A 32 -7.08 5.74 0.32
C MET A 32 -7.79 5.68 -1.04
N PHE A 33 -8.96 6.30 -1.18
CA PHE A 33 -9.67 6.37 -2.46
C PHE A 33 -9.02 7.34 -3.47
N LYS A 34 -8.23 8.31 -3.01
CA LYS A 34 -7.56 9.29 -3.87
C LYS A 34 -6.13 8.91 -4.25
N LEU A 35 -5.60 7.84 -3.67
CA LEU A 35 -4.26 7.33 -3.97
C LEU A 35 -4.19 6.83 -5.41
N THR A 36 -3.21 7.33 -6.16
CA THR A 36 -2.94 6.94 -7.55
C THR A 36 -1.62 6.18 -7.64
N VAL A 37 -1.37 5.46 -8.75
CA VAL A 37 -0.10 4.73 -8.96
C VAL A 37 1.09 5.69 -8.98
N ASP A 38 0.90 6.91 -9.51
CA ASP A 38 1.92 7.97 -9.55
C ASP A 38 2.34 8.48 -8.17
N ASP A 39 1.51 8.27 -7.16
CA ASP A 39 1.79 8.64 -5.77
C ASP A 39 2.67 7.60 -5.05
N VAL A 40 2.98 6.48 -5.70
CA VAL A 40 3.75 5.36 -5.17
C VAL A 40 5.11 5.30 -5.88
N GLU A 41 6.19 5.35 -5.09
CA GLU A 41 7.55 5.33 -5.58
C GLU A 41 8.29 4.10 -5.04
N ASP A 42 8.63 3.15 -5.91
CA ASP A 42 9.38 1.94 -5.56
C ASP A 42 10.89 2.22 -5.60
N LYS A 43 11.56 2.02 -4.47
CA LYS A 43 13.02 2.16 -4.31
C LYS A 43 13.74 0.82 -4.23
N GLY A 44 13.07 -0.30 -4.52
CA GLY A 44 13.65 -1.64 -4.47
C GLY A 44 13.66 -2.24 -3.07
N CYS A 45 14.26 -1.55 -2.11
CA CYS A 45 14.30 -2.01 -0.71
C CYS A 45 13.09 -1.55 0.12
N PHE A 46 12.40 -0.52 -0.35
CA PHE A 46 11.24 0.06 0.30
C PHE A 46 10.39 0.80 -0.73
N ILE A 47 9.14 1.09 -0.38
CA ILE A 47 8.20 1.83 -1.22
C ILE A 47 7.75 3.07 -0.46
N ILE A 48 7.84 4.23 -1.10
CA ILE A 48 7.35 5.49 -0.54
C ILE A 48 5.98 5.78 -1.13
N VAL A 49 5.01 6.06 -0.26
CA VAL A 49 3.66 6.46 -0.68
C VAL A 49 3.42 7.90 -0.25
N LYS A 50 3.11 8.77 -1.21
CA LYS A 50 2.91 10.21 -1.02
C LYS A 50 1.42 10.54 -1.05
N ILE A 51 0.88 10.97 0.06
CA ILE A 51 -0.55 11.30 0.18
C ILE A 51 -0.69 12.81 -0.01
N LYS A 52 -1.40 13.19 -1.09
CA LYS A 52 -1.72 14.60 -1.39
C LYS A 52 -2.61 15.19 -0.29
N LYS A 53 -2.49 16.50 -0.06
CA LYS A 53 -3.28 17.23 0.95
C LYS A 53 -4.78 16.97 0.76
N THR A 54 -5.44 16.56 1.83
CA THR A 54 -6.90 16.63 1.93
C THR A 54 -7.31 18.03 2.41
N LYS A 55 -8.60 18.38 2.29
CA LYS A 55 -9.13 19.74 2.56
C LYS A 55 -8.73 20.35 3.91
N THR A 56 -8.31 19.54 4.88
CA THR A 56 -7.99 19.96 6.25
C THR A 56 -6.69 19.34 6.79
N GLY A 57 -5.95 18.59 5.96
CA GLY A 57 -4.79 17.80 6.39
C GLY A 57 -3.50 18.18 5.66
N GLU A 58 -2.39 18.12 6.37
CA GLU A 58 -1.05 18.28 5.78
C GLU A 58 -0.72 17.13 4.83
N ALA A 59 0.17 17.38 3.87
CA ALA A 59 0.68 16.32 3.00
C ALA A 59 1.48 15.36 3.90
N LYS A 60 1.17 14.07 3.80
CA LYS A 60 1.90 13.04 4.55
C LYS A 60 2.46 12.01 3.59
N SER A 61 3.63 11.49 3.91
CA SER A 61 4.20 10.35 3.22
C SER A 61 4.55 9.28 4.22
N PHE A 62 4.44 8.02 3.82
CA PHE A 62 4.86 6.90 4.63
C PHE A 62 5.65 5.93 3.79
N THR A 63 6.41 5.08 4.47
CA THR A 63 7.30 4.11 3.84
C THR A 63 6.82 2.71 4.18
N ILE A 64 6.65 1.89 3.16
CA ILE A 64 6.42 0.45 3.29
C ILE A 64 7.79 -0.21 3.22
N VAL A 65 8.13 -0.96 4.27
CA VAL A 65 9.36 -1.73 4.36
C VAL A 65 9.02 -3.20 4.58
N GLU A 66 9.94 -4.09 4.25
CA GLU A 66 9.77 -5.51 4.55
C GLU A 66 9.94 -5.72 6.06
N GLU A 67 8.85 -6.08 6.74
CA GLU A 67 8.84 -6.34 8.18
C GLU A 67 8.56 -7.82 8.46
N LYS A 68 9.16 -8.36 9.51
CA LYS A 68 9.00 -9.77 9.90
C LYS A 68 7.54 -10.16 10.14
N GLU A 69 6.70 -9.22 10.58
CA GLU A 69 5.29 -9.47 10.85
C GLU A 69 4.39 -9.30 9.61
N ILE A 70 4.86 -8.55 8.60
CA ILE A 70 4.13 -8.20 7.38
C ILE A 70 4.90 -8.71 6.17
N ILE A 71 5.07 -10.03 6.14
CA ILE A 71 5.86 -10.73 5.12
C ILE A 71 5.22 -10.53 3.75
N GLY A 72 6.03 -10.10 2.79
CA GLY A 72 5.65 -9.90 1.39
C GLY A 72 4.96 -8.58 1.11
N ALA A 73 5.01 -7.59 2.02
CA ALA A 73 4.36 -6.29 1.81
C ALA A 73 4.83 -5.62 0.50
N LEU A 74 6.14 -5.66 0.23
CA LEU A 74 6.70 -5.09 -1.00
C LEU A 74 6.26 -5.86 -2.24
N GLU A 75 6.26 -7.19 -2.16
CA GLU A 75 5.88 -8.07 -3.26
C GLU A 75 4.41 -7.89 -3.65
N ILE A 76 3.53 -7.79 -2.65
CA ILE A 76 2.10 -7.54 -2.85
C ILE A 76 1.88 -6.23 -3.60
N VAL A 77 2.56 -5.15 -3.18
CA VAL A 77 2.47 -3.83 -3.84
C VAL A 77 2.96 -3.91 -5.29
N ARG A 78 4.09 -4.59 -5.54
CA ARG A 78 4.62 -4.78 -6.89
C ARG A 78 3.71 -5.59 -7.79
N LYS A 79 3.19 -6.72 -7.29
CA LYS A 79 2.24 -7.56 -8.03
C LYS A 79 1.01 -6.77 -8.44
N TYR A 80 0.49 -5.93 -7.54
CA TYR A 80 -0.66 -5.10 -7.84
C TYR A 80 -0.34 -3.97 -8.82
N ALA A 81 0.82 -3.33 -8.67
CA ALA A 81 1.28 -2.29 -9.59
C ALA A 81 1.47 -2.82 -11.02
N ALA A 82 2.01 -4.03 -11.18
CA ALA A 82 2.18 -4.68 -12.48
C ALA A 82 0.86 -5.02 -13.20
N LEU A 83 -0.27 -5.06 -12.49
CA LEU A 83 -1.62 -5.26 -13.06
C LEU A 83 -2.31 -3.94 -13.43
N ARG A 84 -1.66 -2.80 -13.23
CA ARG A 84 -2.19 -1.49 -13.59
C ARG A 84 -1.46 -1.00 -14.86
N PRO A 85 -2.21 -0.49 -15.85
CA PRO A 85 -1.66 -0.02 -17.11
C PRO A 85 -0.78 1.22 -16.93
#